data_AF-F1JTT6-F1
#
_entry.id   AF-F1JTT6-F1
#
_cell.length_a   1.000
_cell.length_b   1.000
_cell.length_c   1.000
_cell.angle_alpha   90.00
_cell.angle_beta   90.00
_cell.angle_gamma   90.00
#
_symmetry.space_group_name_H-M   'P 1'
#
loop_
_entity.id
_entity.type
_entity.pdbx_description
1 polymer ?
#
loop_
_entity_poly.entity_id
_entity_poly.type
_entity_poly.pdbx_seq_one_letter_code
_entity_poly.pdbx_strand_id
1 'polypeptide(L)'
;KADYQGVISAAWSALDDELGKLDSAGIAAAHPCPACGKALHRRKGQYGFFWSCTGYPECKTSLPDDKGKPGQRKAPPPSTGFQCPKCGKELARRQGVSKPKKKGMKGRPYDFYSCTGYPKCDASYQTGPDGKPVFEGAGQQAAE
;
A
#
# COMPACT_ATOMS: atom_id res chain seq x y z
N LYS A 1 -54.46 -1.98 -20.97
CA LYS A 1 -53.24 -2.51 -20.31
C LYS A 1 -52.26 -1.36 -20.22
N ALA A 2 -51.76 -1.04 -19.03
CA ALA A 2 -50.75 0.01 -18.89
C ALA A 2 -49.47 -0.42 -19.61
N ASP A 3 -48.84 0.51 -20.31
CA ASP A 3 -47.58 0.28 -21.01
C ASP A 3 -46.44 0.13 -19.98
N TYR A 4 -45.58 -0.87 -20.19
CA TYR A 4 -44.47 -1.20 -19.28
C TYR A 4 -43.55 0.01 -19.03
N GLN A 5 -43.30 0.82 -20.07
CA GLN A 5 -42.46 2.00 -19.93
C GLN A 5 -43.13 3.11 -19.13
N GLY A 6 -44.46 3.26 -19.20
CA GLY A 6 -45.20 4.26 -18.43
C GLY A 6 -45.20 3.97 -16.93
N VAL A 7 -45.30 2.70 -16.54
CA VAL A 7 -45.23 2.28 -15.12
C VAL A 7 -43.82 2.48 -14.56
N ILE A 8 -42.80 2.21 -15.37
CA ILE A 8 -41.40 2.24 -14.94
C ILE A 8 -40.83 3.66 -14.93
N SER A 9 -41.10 4.47 -15.95
CA SER A 9 -40.54 5.84 -16.07
C SER A 9 -40.90 6.74 -14.89
N ALA A 10 -42.13 6.64 -14.38
CA ALA A 10 -42.55 7.36 -13.18
C ALA A 10 -41.75 6.94 -11.94
N ALA A 11 -41.52 5.64 -11.76
CA ALA A 11 -40.73 5.12 -10.64
C ALA A 11 -39.24 5.51 -10.75
N TRP A 12 -38.68 5.50 -11.96
CA TRP A 12 -37.29 5.93 -12.19
C TRP A 12 -37.08 7.42 -11.92
N SER A 13 -38.01 8.27 -12.38
CA SER A 13 -37.88 9.72 -12.17
C SER A 13 -37.96 10.08 -10.68
N ALA A 14 -38.90 9.47 -9.95
CA ALA A 14 -39.00 9.66 -8.51
C ALA A 14 -37.74 9.19 -7.76
N LEU A 15 -37.11 8.10 -8.20
CA LEU A 15 -35.85 7.62 -7.62
C LEU A 15 -34.70 8.60 -7.87
N ASP A 16 -34.64 9.19 -9.07
CA ASP A 16 -33.59 10.16 -9.45
C ASP A 16 -33.69 11.44 -8.61
N ASP A 17 -34.89 11.98 -8.42
CA ASP A 17 -35.16 13.11 -7.53
C ASP A 17 -34.74 12.82 -6.08
N GLU A 18 -35.04 11.63 -5.56
CA GLU A 18 -34.65 11.24 -4.20
C GLU A 18 -33.13 11.07 -4.06
N LEU A 19 -32.46 10.48 -5.05
CA LEU A 19 -30.99 10.37 -5.07
C LEU A 19 -30.32 11.75 -5.17
N GLY A 20 -30.86 12.66 -5.97
CA GLY A 20 -30.36 14.04 -6.09
C GLY A 20 -30.42 14.82 -4.77
N LYS A 21 -31.48 14.62 -3.96
CA LYS A 21 -31.60 15.20 -2.62
C LYS A 21 -30.54 14.66 -1.64
N LEU A 22 -30.21 13.37 -1.75
CA LEU A 22 -29.19 12.75 -0.88
C LEU A 22 -27.77 13.22 -1.22
N ASP A 23 -27.48 13.46 -2.50
CA ASP A 23 -26.19 14.02 -2.94
C ASP A 23 -26.03 15.47 -2.48
N SER A 24 -27.07 16.29 -2.66
CA SER A 24 -27.07 17.71 -2.24
C SER A 24 -27.12 17.91 -0.72
N ALA A 25 -27.60 16.92 0.04
CA ALA A 25 -27.50 16.90 1.51
C ALA A 25 -26.04 16.74 2.01
N GLY A 26 -25.06 16.55 1.12
CA GLY A 26 -23.65 16.68 1.45
C GLY A 26 -23.19 15.66 2.48
N ILE A 27 -23.53 14.38 2.29
CA ILE A 27 -23.01 13.28 3.10
C ILE A 27 -21.52 13.15 2.80
N ALA A 28 -20.71 13.94 3.51
CA ALA A 28 -19.27 13.96 3.35
C ALA A 28 -18.73 12.54 3.58
N ALA A 29 -17.96 12.05 2.61
CA ALA A 29 -17.29 10.78 2.76
C ALA A 29 -16.41 10.83 4.01
N ALA A 30 -16.64 9.91 4.96
CA ALA A 30 -15.94 9.91 6.25
C ALA A 30 -14.41 9.93 6.13
N HIS A 31 -13.88 9.46 4.99
CA HIS A 31 -12.46 9.36 4.71
C HIS A 31 -12.13 9.77 3.26
N PRO A 32 -11.73 11.03 3.02
CA PRO A 32 -11.31 11.47 1.69
C PRO A 32 -9.92 10.93 1.33
N CYS A 33 -9.70 10.69 0.04
CA CYS A 33 -8.42 10.25 -0.50
C CYS A 33 -7.42 11.42 -0.55
N PRO A 34 -6.19 11.27 -0.02
CA PRO A 34 -5.20 12.35 -0.05
C PRO A 34 -4.68 12.69 -1.46
N ALA A 35 -4.95 11.84 -2.46
CA ALA A 35 -4.48 12.05 -3.83
C ALA A 35 -5.52 12.70 -4.75
N CYS A 36 -6.81 12.53 -4.48
CA CYS A 36 -7.88 12.99 -5.39
C CYS A 36 -9.15 13.51 -4.69
N GLY A 37 -9.21 13.49 -3.36
CA GLY A 37 -10.39 13.94 -2.59
C GLY A 37 -11.59 12.99 -2.58
N LYS A 38 -11.69 12.03 -3.52
CA LYS A 38 -12.78 11.03 -3.56
C LYS A 38 -12.79 10.15 -2.30
N ALA A 39 -13.93 9.54 -1.99
CA ALA A 39 -14.09 8.65 -0.83
C ALA A 39 -13.11 7.46 -0.87
N LEU A 40 -12.59 7.08 0.30
CA LEU A 40 -11.89 5.82 0.51
C LEU A 40 -12.91 4.77 0.98
N HIS A 41 -12.82 3.57 0.40
CA HIS A 41 -13.63 2.42 0.76
C HIS A 41 -12.76 1.35 1.41
N ARG A 42 -13.20 0.84 2.56
CA ARG A 42 -12.56 -0.27 3.27
C ARG A 42 -12.86 -1.60 2.57
N ARG A 43 -11.84 -2.25 2.02
CA ARG A 43 -11.93 -3.54 1.33
C ARG A 43 -11.16 -4.61 2.11
N LYS A 44 -11.60 -5.86 1.98
CA LYS A 44 -10.92 -7.03 2.57
C LYS A 44 -10.06 -7.69 1.48
N GLY A 45 -8.75 -7.70 1.68
CA GLY A 45 -7.80 -8.42 0.82
C GLY A 45 -7.23 -9.67 1.50
N GLN A 46 -6.33 -10.38 0.81
CA GLN A 46 -5.67 -11.58 1.33
C GLN A 46 -4.86 -11.31 2.61
N TYR A 47 -4.24 -10.14 2.72
CA TYR A 47 -3.38 -9.75 3.83
C TYR A 47 -4.10 -8.97 4.95
N GLY A 48 -5.42 -8.81 4.84
CA GLY A 48 -6.24 -8.06 5.80
C GLY A 48 -7.07 -6.95 5.15
N PHE A 49 -7.65 -6.09 5.98
CA PHE A 49 -8.40 -4.94 5.52
C PHE A 49 -7.45 -3.84 5.03
N PHE A 50 -7.86 -3.13 3.99
CA PHE A 50 -7.17 -1.97 3.45
C PHE A 50 -8.18 -0.95 2.93
N TRP A 51 -7.81 0.31 2.86
CA TRP A 51 -8.61 1.38 2.29
C TRP A 51 -8.18 1.63 0.87
N SER A 52 -9.14 1.67 -0.05
CA SER A 52 -8.91 1.89 -1.48
C SER A 52 -9.72 3.08 -1.97
N CYS A 53 -9.17 3.90 -2.86
CA CYS A 53 -9.93 4.98 -3.47
C CYS A 53 -11.10 4.42 -4.30
N THR A 54 -12.29 5.02 -4.20
CA THR A 54 -13.45 4.67 -5.05
C THR A 54 -13.22 5.06 -6.52
N GLY A 55 -12.32 6.00 -6.80
CA GLY A 55 -11.95 6.42 -8.16
C GLY A 55 -10.98 5.50 -8.90
N TYR A 56 -10.85 4.22 -8.53
CA TYR A 56 -10.08 3.25 -9.32
C TYR A 56 -10.79 2.98 -10.66
N PRO A 57 -10.10 2.95 -11.83
CA PRO A 57 -8.66 2.82 -12.05
C PRO A 57 -7.86 4.14 -12.11
N GLU A 58 -8.52 5.30 -12.13
CA GLU A 58 -7.88 6.61 -12.25
C GLU A 58 -6.99 6.93 -11.03
N CYS A 59 -7.43 6.55 -9.83
CA CYS A 59 -6.68 6.71 -8.60
C CYS A 59 -6.31 5.35 -7.99
N LYS A 60 -5.03 4.97 -8.06
CA LYS A 60 -4.49 3.72 -7.49
C LYS A 60 -4.04 3.86 -6.02
N THR A 61 -4.53 4.89 -5.33
CA THR A 61 -4.18 5.16 -3.94
C THR A 61 -4.88 4.15 -3.02
N SER A 62 -4.07 3.54 -2.18
CA SER A 62 -4.46 2.53 -1.19
C SER A 62 -3.71 2.75 0.10
N LEU A 63 -4.44 2.74 1.21
CA LEU A 63 -3.94 3.00 2.56
C LEU A 63 -4.12 1.76 3.43
N PRO A 64 -3.19 1.48 4.36
CA PRO A 64 -3.39 0.41 5.33
C PRO A 64 -4.58 0.70 6.24
N ASP A 65 -5.23 -0.33 6.77
CA ASP A 65 -6.25 -0.17 7.81
C ASP A 65 -5.58 -0.05 9.18
N ASP A 66 -5.85 1.06 9.90
CA ASP A 66 -5.50 1.22 11.30
C ASP A 66 -6.79 1.23 12.14
N LYS A 67 -7.17 0.05 12.65
CA LYS A 67 -8.38 -0.17 13.47
C LYS A 67 -9.66 0.43 12.87
N GLY A 68 -9.86 0.26 11.56
CA GLY A 68 -11.06 0.78 10.87
C GLY A 68 -10.98 2.24 10.45
N LYS A 69 -9.79 2.84 10.43
CA LYS A 69 -9.51 4.15 9.79
C LYS A 69 -8.41 4.01 8.74
N PRO A 70 -8.37 4.87 7.71
CA PRO A 70 -7.27 4.91 6.76
C PRO A 70 -5.98 5.33 7.49
N GLY A 71 -5.04 4.40 7.59
CA GLY A 71 -3.70 4.66 8.13
C GLY A 71 -2.83 5.42 7.13
N GLN A 72 -1.70 5.94 7.61
CA GLN A 72 -0.73 6.61 6.76
C GLN A 72 0.13 5.59 6.00
N ARG A 73 0.50 5.89 4.75
CA ARG A 73 1.56 5.13 4.06
C ARG A 73 2.87 5.36 4.78
N LYS A 74 3.60 4.28 5.09
CA LYS A 74 4.98 4.40 5.55
C LYS A 74 5.79 5.04 4.43
N ALA A 75 6.51 6.12 4.74
CA ALA A 75 7.41 6.74 3.78
C ALA A 75 8.42 5.69 3.28
N PRO A 76 8.82 5.75 1.99
CA PRO A 76 9.90 4.91 1.50
C PRO A 76 11.15 5.15 2.36
N PRO A 77 11.96 4.11 2.61
CA PRO A 77 13.19 4.28 3.37
C PRO A 77 14.10 5.30 2.68
N PRO A 78 14.82 6.15 3.43
CA PRO A 78 15.71 7.14 2.85
C PRO A 78 16.80 6.48 1.99
N SER A 79 17.08 7.07 0.83
CA SER A 79 18.20 6.68 -0.03
C SER A 79 19.49 6.90 0.73
N THR A 80 20.28 5.85 0.87
CA THR A 80 21.45 5.86 1.75
C THR A 80 22.74 6.20 1.00
N GLY A 81 22.65 6.54 -0.29
CA GLY A 81 23.76 6.98 -1.13
C GLY A 81 24.78 5.90 -1.51
N PHE A 82 24.66 4.67 -0.99
CA PHE A 82 25.57 3.58 -1.30
C PHE A 82 25.20 2.90 -2.62
N GLN A 83 26.17 2.77 -3.53
CA GLN A 83 25.99 2.04 -4.77
C GLN A 83 26.16 0.54 -4.56
N CYS A 84 25.36 -0.25 -5.27
CA CYS A 84 25.48 -1.69 -5.26
C CYS A 84 26.60 -2.14 -6.22
N PRO A 85 27.54 -2.99 -5.79
CA PRO A 85 28.63 -3.46 -6.64
C PRO A 85 28.19 -4.43 -7.76
N LYS A 86 26.96 -4.98 -7.72
CA LYS A 86 26.42 -5.84 -8.79
C LYS A 86 25.70 -5.06 -9.89
N CYS A 87 24.93 -4.03 -9.52
CA CYS A 87 23.98 -3.34 -10.42
C CYS A 87 24.35 -1.86 -10.65
N GLY A 88 25.26 -1.27 -9.86
CA GLY A 88 25.57 0.17 -9.85
C GLY A 88 24.46 1.07 -9.28
N LYS A 89 23.26 0.52 -9.04
CA LYS A 89 22.12 1.26 -8.49
C LYS A 89 22.23 1.45 -6.98
N GLU A 90 21.52 2.43 -6.45
CA GLU A 90 21.52 2.73 -5.03
C GLU A 90 20.93 1.61 -4.19
N LEU A 91 21.49 1.45 -3.00
CA LEU A 91 21.02 0.55 -1.96
C LEU A 91 20.05 1.29 -1.03
N ALA A 92 18.93 0.65 -0.71
CA ALA A 92 17.98 1.11 0.28
C ALA A 92 18.13 0.30 1.58
N ARG A 93 18.35 1.00 2.71
CA ARG A 93 18.37 0.41 4.05
C ARG A 93 16.95 0.04 4.49
N ARG A 94 16.74 -1.24 4.80
CA ARG A 94 15.50 -1.80 5.32
C ARG A 94 15.74 -2.29 6.73
N GLN A 95 15.14 -1.59 7.68
CA GLN A 95 15.17 -1.95 9.08
C GLN A 95 13.76 -2.26 9.58
N GLY A 96 13.65 -3.28 10.43
CA GLY A 96 12.37 -3.66 11.02
C GLY A 96 12.49 -4.87 11.94
N VAL A 97 11.34 -5.36 12.38
CA VAL A 97 11.25 -6.60 13.16
C VAL A 97 10.50 -7.63 12.34
N SER A 98 11.05 -8.84 12.27
CA SER A 98 10.39 -9.96 11.58
C SER A 98 9.12 -10.38 12.33
N LYS A 99 8.20 -11.02 11.62
CA LYS A 99 7.02 -11.60 12.26
C LYS A 99 7.48 -12.68 13.25
N PRO A 100 6.92 -12.72 14.48
CA PRO A 100 7.30 -13.74 15.44
C PRO A 100 6.85 -15.12 14.96
N LYS A 101 7.74 -16.11 15.06
CA LYS A 101 7.45 -17.50 14.64
C LYS A 101 6.40 -18.18 15.53
N LYS A 102 6.26 -17.72 16.77
CA LYS A 102 5.30 -18.25 17.76
C LYS A 102 4.59 -17.10 18.46
N LYS A 103 3.31 -17.30 18.80
CA LYS A 103 2.49 -16.36 19.57
C LYS A 103 3.12 -16.17 20.95
N GLY A 104 3.49 -14.93 21.29
CA GLY A 104 4.17 -14.58 22.54
C GLY A 104 5.68 -14.37 22.44
N MET A 105 6.32 -14.68 21.31
CA MET A 105 7.74 -14.38 21.08
C MET A 105 7.89 -12.99 20.44
N LYS A 106 8.97 -12.26 20.79
CA LYS A 106 9.32 -11.02 20.10
C LYS A 106 9.93 -11.33 18.72
N GLY A 107 9.64 -10.50 17.73
CA GLY A 107 10.25 -10.59 16.40
C GLY A 107 11.76 -10.33 16.45
N ARG A 108 12.53 -10.97 15.56
CA ARG A 108 13.98 -10.68 15.46
C ARG A 108 14.18 -9.41 14.65
N PRO A 109 14.94 -8.42 15.14
CA PRO A 109 15.28 -7.25 14.35
C PRO A 109 16.11 -7.66 13.14
N TYR A 110 15.85 -7.03 12.00
CA TYR A 110 16.65 -7.14 10.79
C TYR A 110 17.03 -5.73 10.34
N ASP A 111 18.25 -5.60 9.83
CA ASP A 111 18.78 -4.37 9.24
C ASP A 111 19.69 -4.77 8.09
N PHE A 112 19.27 -4.45 6.87
CA PHE A 112 20.02 -4.79 5.66
C PHE A 112 19.81 -3.76 4.56
N TYR A 113 20.78 -3.68 3.66
CA TYR A 113 20.75 -2.88 2.45
C TYR A 113 20.30 -3.74 1.26
N SER A 114 19.46 -3.21 0.38
CA SER A 114 18.92 -3.92 -0.79
C SER A 114 19.01 -3.07 -2.07
N CYS A 115 19.40 -3.65 -3.23
CA CYS A 115 19.44 -2.92 -4.51
C CYS A 115 18.01 -2.46 -4.87
N THR A 116 17.84 -1.16 -5.15
CA THR A 116 16.58 -0.57 -5.65
C THR A 116 16.19 -1.10 -7.03
N GLY A 117 17.12 -1.76 -7.73
CA GLY A 117 16.91 -2.40 -9.01
C GLY A 117 16.08 -3.69 -9.00
N TYR A 118 15.55 -4.12 -7.86
CA TYR A 118 14.65 -5.28 -7.76
C TYR A 118 13.43 -5.11 -8.69
N PRO A 119 13.00 -6.13 -9.46
CA PRO A 119 13.40 -7.54 -9.42
C PRO A 119 14.64 -7.91 -10.26
N LYS A 120 15.23 -6.96 -11.00
CA LYS A 120 16.38 -7.23 -11.90
C LYS A 120 17.71 -7.42 -11.16
N CYS A 121 17.80 -6.96 -9.92
CA CYS A 121 18.94 -7.22 -9.04
C CYS A 121 18.44 -7.42 -7.61
N ASP A 122 18.78 -8.58 -7.06
CA ASP A 122 18.38 -9.10 -5.75
C ASP A 122 19.50 -8.97 -4.70
N ALA A 123 20.56 -8.23 -5.01
CA ALA A 123 21.69 -8.02 -4.10
C ALA A 123 21.25 -7.41 -2.77
N SER A 124 21.65 -8.05 -1.67
CA SER A 124 21.45 -7.58 -0.30
C SER A 124 22.74 -7.64 0.52
N TYR A 125 22.97 -6.64 1.36
CA TYR A 125 24.16 -6.52 2.21
C TYR A 125 23.74 -6.31 3.67
N GLN A 126 24.49 -6.89 4.61
CA GLN A 126 24.23 -6.68 6.04
C GLN A 126 24.75 -5.30 6.49
N THR A 127 24.09 -4.72 7.48
CA THR A 127 24.55 -3.46 8.09
C THR A 127 25.65 -3.75 9.10
N GLY A 128 26.83 -3.14 8.91
CA GLY A 128 27.97 -3.26 9.82
C GLY A 128 27.78 -2.46 11.11
N PRO A 129 28.70 -2.59 12.08
CA PRO A 129 28.65 -1.85 13.34
C PRO A 129 28.63 -0.32 13.13
N ASP A 130 29.26 0.17 12.05
CA ASP A 130 29.30 1.59 11.66
C ASP A 130 28.03 2.08 10.94
N GLY A 131 27.00 1.25 10.81
CA GLY A 131 25.76 1.59 10.09
C GLY A 131 25.89 1.62 8.57
N LYS A 132 27.07 1.29 8.03
CA LYS A 132 27.37 1.17 6.59
C LYS A 132 27.12 -0.25 6.09
N PRO A 133 26.78 -0.46 4.81
CA PRO A 133 26.71 -1.80 4.23
C PRO A 133 28.09 -2.46 4.27
N VAL A 134 28.18 -3.67 4.83
CA VAL A 134 29.38 -4.51 4.75
C VAL A 134 29.38 -5.18 3.38
N PHE A 135 30.33 -4.80 2.55
CA PHE A 135 30.53 -5.39 1.22
C PHE A 135 31.47 -6.61 1.25
N GLU A 136 32.08 -6.90 2.40
CA GLU A 136 32.96 -8.07 2.56
C GLU A 136 32.13 -9.36 2.45
N GLY A 137 32.39 -10.13 1.38
CA GLY A 137 31.85 -11.48 1.20
C GLY A 137 30.70 -11.65 0.21
N ALA A 138 30.55 -10.81 -0.81
CA ALA A 138 29.64 -11.07 -1.94
C ALA A 138 30.12 -12.19 -2.89
N GLY A 139 30.70 -13.28 -2.36
CA GLY A 139 31.14 -14.44 -3.12
C GLY A 139 31.47 -15.62 -2.20
N GLN A 140 30.50 -16.52 -2.01
CA GLN A 140 30.68 -17.99 -1.87
C GLN A 140 29.36 -18.63 -1.41
N GLN A 141 28.46 -18.85 -2.37
CA GLN A 141 27.64 -20.07 -2.44
C GLN A 141 27.61 -20.50 -3.92
N ALA A 142 28.75 -20.96 -4.40
CA ALA A 142 28.78 -21.99 -5.44
C ALA A 142 28.93 -23.30 -4.67
N ALA A 143 27.82 -24.02 -4.52
CA ALA A 143 27.84 -25.40 -4.08
C ALA A 143 28.04 -26.25 -5.34
N GLU A 144 29.20 -26.88 -5.42
CA GLU A 144 29.39 -28.16 -6.10
C GLU A 144 29.55 -29.23 -5.01
#